data_AF-A0A848FQD8-F1
#
_entry.id   AF-A0A848FQD8-F1
#
_cell.length_a   1.000
_cell.length_b   1.000
_cell.length_c   1.000
_cell.angle_alpha   90.00
_cell.angle_beta   90.00
_cell.angle_gamma   90.00
#
_symmetry.space_group_name_H-M   'P 1'
#
loop_
_entity.id
_entity.type
_entity.pdbx_description
1 polymer ?
#
loop_
_entity_poly.entity_id
_entity_poly.type
_entity_poly.pdbx_seq_one_letter_code
_entity_poly.pdbx_strand_id
1 'polypeptide(L)'
;MTPLDQFKIFAGKEYQNEDGESHRVKVEPGFTEDEIEDLAQIFPEMRIPDDIMELMKYASGFKFDFFEPFSFNTIGWFGLENIFPAQVQLTGDGLGNFWIIDIKQNGDWGEVFFACHDPAVMVKQADNLTEFLQQLQEYGEKHEHSVFHRIYEEERFNAWEQPDAGLIDLEVARNSNDPALKQFSLILPEGCKIADLRKESNGSGFYWGIRGFDLDNVIRNNDELLWAFVPTEKKSFWSRLFGR
;
A
#
# COMPACT_ATOMS: atom_id res chain seq x y z
N MET A 1 0.36 19.59 9.76
CA MET A 1 1.01 19.86 8.47
C MET A 1 0.21 19.10 7.45
N THR A 2 -0.24 19.74 6.36
CA THR A 2 -1.00 19.06 5.30
C THR A 2 -0.05 18.35 4.33
N PRO A 3 -0.56 17.45 3.48
CA PRO A 3 0.24 16.86 2.40
C PRO A 3 0.87 17.93 1.50
N LEU A 4 0.14 18.99 1.15
CA LEU A 4 0.66 20.11 0.34
C LEU A 4 1.78 20.88 1.04
N ASP A 5 1.64 21.16 2.33
CA ASP A 5 2.69 21.85 3.09
C ASP A 5 3.98 21.05 3.10
N GLN A 6 3.88 19.75 3.39
CA GLN A 6 5.01 18.84 3.39
C GLN A 6 5.61 18.69 1.98
N PHE A 7 4.77 18.58 0.95
CA PHE A 7 5.22 18.49 -0.44
C PHE A 7 6.02 19.72 -0.87
N LYS A 8 5.57 20.93 -0.49
CA LYS A 8 6.30 22.18 -0.79
C LYS A 8 7.68 22.21 -0.12
N ILE A 9 7.79 21.71 1.12
CA ILE A 9 9.09 21.59 1.81
C ILE A 9 9.99 20.61 1.05
N PHE A 10 9.47 19.42 0.74
CA PHE A 10 10.18 18.39 -0.01
C PHE A 10 10.63 18.88 -1.40
N ALA A 11 9.73 19.48 -2.19
CA ALA A 11 10.01 19.91 -3.54
C ALA A 11 10.89 21.17 -3.60
N GLY A 12 10.92 21.98 -2.54
CA GLY A 12 11.73 23.20 -2.45
C GLY A 12 13.20 22.96 -2.14
N LYS A 13 13.61 21.71 -1.87
CA LYS A 13 14.98 21.34 -1.53
C LYS A 13 15.80 20.89 -2.73
N GLU A 14 17.11 20.92 -2.54
CA GLU A 14 18.09 20.32 -3.43
C GLU A 14 18.72 19.13 -2.70
N TYR A 15 18.79 18.01 -3.40
CA TYR A 15 19.28 16.73 -2.90
C TYR A 15 20.53 16.34 -3.68
N GLN A 16 21.33 15.45 -3.12
CA GLN A 16 22.44 14.83 -3.82
C GLN A 16 22.07 13.37 -4.06
N ASN A 17 22.49 12.77 -5.17
CA ASN A 17 22.38 11.32 -5.35
C ASN A 17 23.62 10.60 -4.80
N GLU A 18 23.69 9.28 -4.97
CA GLU A 18 24.82 8.45 -4.51
C GLU A 18 26.18 8.86 -5.14
N ASP A 19 26.15 9.45 -6.34
CA ASP A 19 27.34 9.98 -7.04
C ASP A 19 27.71 11.42 -6.61
N GLY A 20 26.93 12.02 -5.70
CA GLY A 20 27.10 13.40 -5.24
C GLY A 20 26.58 14.47 -6.21
N GLU A 21 25.85 14.08 -7.25
CA GLU A 21 25.24 15.00 -8.21
C GLU A 21 23.98 15.63 -7.61
N SER A 22 23.92 16.97 -7.66
CA SER A 22 22.75 17.72 -7.22
C SER A 22 21.55 17.49 -8.14
N HIS A 23 20.39 17.22 -7.55
CA HIS A 23 19.11 17.19 -8.24
C HIS A 23 17.99 17.81 -7.40
N ARG A 24 16.86 18.09 -8.06
CA ARG A 24 15.65 18.63 -7.43
C ARG A 24 14.45 17.82 -7.88
N VAL A 25 13.41 17.86 -7.06
CA VAL A 25 12.09 17.34 -7.42
C VAL A 25 11.58 18.12 -8.63
N LYS A 26 11.19 17.41 -9.69
CA LYS A 26 10.54 18.01 -10.86
C LYS A 26 9.04 17.87 -10.68
N VAL A 27 8.37 18.97 -10.34
CA VAL A 27 6.93 19.00 -10.08
C VAL A 27 6.17 19.12 -11.40
N GLU A 28 5.19 18.24 -11.62
CA GLU A 28 4.30 18.32 -12.78
C GLU A 28 3.15 19.33 -12.49
N PRO A 29 2.60 20.03 -13.50
CA PRO A 29 1.50 20.96 -13.29
C PRO A 29 0.32 20.32 -12.58
N GLY A 30 -0.30 21.05 -11.65
CA GLY A 30 -1.51 20.60 -10.96
C GLY A 30 -2.71 20.40 -11.89
N PHE A 31 -3.67 19.63 -11.42
CA PHE A 31 -4.94 19.40 -12.10
C PHE A 31 -5.82 20.65 -12.07
N THR A 32 -6.58 20.82 -13.15
CA THR A 32 -7.70 21.77 -13.25
C THR A 32 -8.88 21.33 -12.37
N GLU A 33 -9.84 22.23 -12.15
CA GLU A 33 -11.06 21.89 -11.40
C GLU A 33 -11.86 20.78 -12.10
N ASP A 34 -12.04 20.88 -13.42
CA ASP A 34 -12.74 19.87 -14.22
C ASP A 34 -12.06 18.49 -14.12
N GLU A 35 -10.71 18.43 -14.19
CA GLU A 35 -9.97 17.16 -14.04
C GLU A 35 -10.15 16.56 -12.65
N ILE A 36 -10.22 17.38 -11.60
CA ILE A 36 -10.46 16.91 -10.24
C ILE A 36 -11.89 16.41 -10.08
N GLU A 37 -12.88 17.09 -10.67
CA GLU A 37 -14.27 16.64 -10.68
C GLU A 37 -14.43 15.30 -11.39
N ASP A 38 -13.77 15.13 -12.54
CA ASP A 38 -13.75 13.87 -13.30
C ASP A 38 -13.07 12.75 -12.49
N LEU A 39 -11.94 13.03 -11.86
CA LEU A 39 -11.25 12.07 -11.00
C LEU A 39 -12.11 11.69 -9.80
N ALA A 40 -12.80 12.64 -9.17
CA ALA A 40 -13.65 12.36 -8.02
C ALA A 40 -14.73 11.31 -8.34
N GLN A 41 -15.24 11.24 -9.58
CA GLN A 41 -16.25 10.25 -10.00
C GLN A 41 -15.81 8.79 -9.85
N ILE A 42 -14.51 8.53 -9.86
CA ILE A 42 -13.95 7.16 -9.76
C ILE A 42 -13.43 6.83 -8.35
N PHE A 43 -13.43 7.79 -7.41
CA PHE A 43 -13.15 7.52 -6.00
C PHE A 43 -14.39 6.97 -5.26
N PRO A 44 -14.20 6.20 -4.18
CA PRO A 44 -15.28 5.88 -3.25
C PRO A 44 -16.02 7.13 -2.76
N GLU A 45 -17.34 7.03 -2.60
CA GLU A 45 -18.24 8.15 -2.28
C GLU A 45 -18.17 9.33 -3.28
N MET A 46 -17.59 9.11 -4.46
CA MET A 46 -17.33 10.14 -5.48
C MET A 46 -16.61 11.37 -4.91
N ARG A 47 -15.67 11.16 -3.98
CA ARG A 47 -15.06 12.22 -3.17
C ARG A 47 -13.54 12.09 -3.11
N ILE A 48 -12.86 13.23 -3.21
CA ILE A 48 -11.45 13.41 -2.86
C ILE A 48 -11.39 14.31 -1.61
N PRO A 49 -10.60 13.97 -0.58
CA PRO A 49 -10.45 14.83 0.61
C PRO A 49 -9.90 16.22 0.25
N ASP A 50 -10.35 17.26 0.96
CA ASP A 50 -10.02 18.65 0.64
C ASP A 50 -8.51 18.94 0.63
N ASP A 51 -7.77 18.36 1.58
CA ASP A 51 -6.32 18.53 1.70
C ASP A 51 -5.54 17.82 0.58
N ILE A 52 -6.06 16.69 0.10
CA ILE A 52 -5.55 16.00 -1.10
C ILE A 52 -5.89 16.81 -2.36
N MET A 53 -7.09 17.38 -2.43
CA MET A 53 -7.52 18.22 -3.54
C MET A 53 -6.63 19.46 -3.68
N GLU A 54 -6.26 20.09 -2.56
CA GLU A 54 -5.29 21.20 -2.55
C GLU A 54 -3.91 20.78 -3.10
N LEU A 55 -3.43 19.59 -2.72
CA LEU A 55 -2.20 19.03 -3.27
C LEU A 55 -2.32 18.79 -4.79
N MET A 56 -3.41 18.16 -5.23
CA MET A 56 -3.67 17.84 -6.63
C MET A 56 -3.78 19.09 -7.51
N LYS A 57 -4.37 20.18 -7.01
CA LYS A 57 -4.40 21.50 -7.68
C LYS A 57 -3.01 22.12 -7.81
N TYR A 58 -2.09 21.80 -6.89
CA TYR A 58 -0.72 22.30 -6.93
C TYR A 58 0.18 21.45 -7.84
N ALA A 59 0.04 20.13 -7.77
CA ALA A 59 0.84 19.16 -8.51
C ALA A 59 0.02 17.91 -8.82
N SER A 60 0.03 17.47 -10.09
CA SER A 60 -0.57 16.19 -10.49
C SER A 60 0.32 14.99 -10.13
N GLY A 61 1.61 15.26 -9.92
CA GLY A 61 2.66 14.28 -9.71
C GLY A 61 4.03 14.95 -9.69
N PHE A 62 5.08 14.15 -9.63
CA PHE A 62 6.45 14.65 -9.64
C PHE A 62 7.47 13.57 -10.03
N LYS A 63 8.69 13.97 -10.36
CA LYS A 63 9.84 13.07 -10.56
C LYS A 63 10.87 13.30 -9.48
N PHE A 64 11.34 12.22 -8.88
CA PHE A 64 12.33 12.25 -7.82
C PHE A 64 13.20 10.99 -7.91
N ASP A 65 14.51 11.21 -8.00
CA ASP A 65 15.53 10.15 -8.00
C ASP A 65 15.28 9.05 -9.06
N PHE A 66 15.61 7.80 -8.75
CA PHE A 66 15.48 6.63 -9.61
C PHE A 66 14.05 6.09 -9.76
N PHE A 67 13.09 6.60 -8.98
CA PHE A 67 11.70 6.14 -9.04
C PHE A 67 11.06 6.48 -10.38
N GLU A 68 10.08 5.66 -10.76
CA GLU A 68 9.12 6.04 -11.79
C GLU A 68 8.40 7.34 -11.40
N PRO A 69 7.82 8.09 -12.36
CA PRO A 69 7.11 9.31 -12.04
C PRO A 69 6.01 9.07 -11.00
N PHE A 70 6.01 9.88 -9.95
CA PHE A 70 4.96 9.86 -8.96
C PHE A 70 3.68 10.46 -9.54
N SER A 71 2.53 9.85 -9.26
CA SER A 71 1.21 10.35 -9.70
C SER A 71 0.16 10.24 -8.59
N PHE A 72 -0.80 11.17 -8.60
CA PHE A 72 -1.94 11.19 -7.67
C PHE A 72 -3.27 10.77 -8.31
N ASN A 73 -3.27 10.30 -9.57
CA ASN A 73 -4.51 9.99 -10.32
C ASN A 73 -4.61 8.55 -10.87
N THR A 74 -3.72 7.67 -10.45
CA THR A 74 -3.56 6.29 -10.97
C THR A 74 -4.46 5.29 -10.23
N ILE A 75 -5.74 5.63 -10.06
CA ILE A 75 -6.67 4.76 -9.32
C ILE A 75 -6.83 3.42 -10.03
N GLY A 76 -6.60 2.32 -9.30
CA GLY A 76 -6.80 0.96 -9.82
C GLY A 76 -5.72 0.49 -10.81
N TRP A 77 -4.60 1.21 -10.95
CA TRP A 77 -3.55 0.84 -11.92
C TRP A 77 -2.60 -0.27 -11.44
N PHE A 78 -2.43 -0.42 -10.12
CA PHE A 78 -1.51 -1.39 -9.51
C PHE A 78 -1.94 -2.84 -9.73
N GLY A 79 -3.26 -3.09 -9.83
CA GLY A 79 -3.84 -4.42 -9.69
C GLY A 79 -4.01 -4.83 -8.23
N LEU A 80 -4.45 -6.07 -7.99
CA LEU A 80 -4.75 -6.62 -6.65
C LEU A 80 -5.95 -5.96 -5.95
N GLU A 81 -7.01 -5.67 -6.71
CA GLU A 81 -8.27 -5.09 -6.21
C GLU A 81 -8.93 -5.97 -5.14
N ASN A 82 -8.63 -7.27 -5.10
CA ASN A 82 -9.10 -8.15 -4.02
C ASN A 82 -8.41 -7.88 -2.67
N ILE A 83 -7.22 -7.27 -2.69
CA ILE A 83 -6.47 -6.87 -1.48
C ILE A 83 -6.71 -5.39 -1.19
N PHE A 84 -6.71 -4.54 -2.21
CA PHE A 84 -6.93 -3.10 -2.14
C PHE A 84 -8.03 -2.67 -3.13
N PRO A 85 -9.31 -2.68 -2.73
CA PRO A 85 -10.44 -2.45 -3.63
C PRO A 85 -10.42 -1.07 -4.30
N ALA A 86 -9.90 -0.06 -3.62
CA ALA A 86 -9.64 1.26 -4.17
C ALA A 86 -8.26 1.70 -3.69
N GLN A 87 -7.37 2.00 -4.63
CA GLN A 87 -6.00 2.42 -4.33
C GLN A 87 -5.50 3.39 -5.40
N VAL A 88 -4.56 4.26 -5.03
CA VAL A 88 -3.77 5.05 -5.99
C VAL A 88 -2.33 4.55 -5.99
N GLN A 89 -1.81 4.20 -7.18
CA GLN A 89 -0.41 3.81 -7.33
C GLN A 89 0.46 5.06 -7.37
N LEU A 90 1.07 5.40 -6.25
CA LEU A 90 1.89 6.60 -6.14
C LEU A 90 3.10 6.54 -7.07
N THR A 91 3.85 5.44 -7.08
CA THR A 91 5.02 5.23 -7.95
C THR A 91 5.42 3.75 -8.03
N GLY A 92 6.45 3.44 -8.80
CA GLY A 92 7.19 2.17 -8.79
C GLY A 92 8.70 2.40 -8.96
N ASP A 93 9.47 1.31 -8.85
CA ASP A 93 10.93 1.32 -9.07
C ASP A 93 11.36 0.75 -10.43
N GLY A 94 10.40 0.37 -11.28
CA GLY A 94 10.66 -0.29 -12.57
C GLY A 94 11.12 -1.74 -12.47
N LEU A 95 11.21 -2.30 -11.26
CA LEU A 95 11.62 -3.68 -10.97
C LEU A 95 10.46 -4.50 -10.39
N GLY A 96 9.22 -4.03 -10.56
CA GLY A 96 8.02 -4.72 -10.07
C GLY A 96 7.69 -4.43 -8.61
N ASN A 97 8.26 -3.38 -8.01
CA ASN A 97 7.86 -2.90 -6.70
C ASN A 97 7.13 -1.56 -6.81
N PHE A 98 6.13 -1.37 -5.96
CA PHE A 98 5.20 -0.26 -6.05
C PHE A 98 4.90 0.34 -4.69
N TRP A 99 4.61 1.64 -4.67
CA TRP A 99 4.04 2.31 -3.51
C TRP A 99 2.62 2.70 -3.85
N ILE A 100 1.68 2.26 -3.02
CA ILE A 100 0.25 2.51 -3.20
C ILE A 100 -0.31 3.17 -1.94
N ILE A 101 -1.36 3.95 -2.10
CA ILE A 101 -2.16 4.44 -0.98
C ILE A 101 -3.52 3.75 -0.99
N ASP A 102 -3.92 3.19 0.16
CA ASP A 102 -5.23 2.58 0.35
C ASP A 102 -6.29 3.69 0.44
N ILE A 103 -7.37 3.55 -0.33
CA ILE A 103 -8.50 4.49 -0.28
C ILE A 103 -9.65 3.83 0.47
N LYS A 104 -10.02 4.45 1.58
CA LYS A 104 -11.09 3.96 2.45
C LYS A 104 -12.45 4.09 1.76
N GLN A 105 -13.43 3.32 2.22
CA GLN A 105 -14.78 3.35 1.62
C GLN A 105 -15.43 4.74 1.66
N ASN A 106 -15.08 5.57 2.65
CA ASN A 106 -15.58 6.93 2.78
C ASN A 106 -14.86 7.97 1.87
N GLY A 107 -13.94 7.51 1.01
CA GLY A 107 -13.13 8.33 0.10
C GLY A 107 -11.86 8.90 0.73
N ASP A 108 -11.61 8.67 2.02
CA ASP A 108 -10.40 9.18 2.68
C ASP A 108 -9.16 8.41 2.24
N TRP A 109 -8.07 9.14 2.01
CA TRP A 109 -6.76 8.58 1.69
C TRP A 109 -6.11 8.05 2.98
N GLY A 110 -5.89 6.74 3.03
CA GLY A 110 -5.37 6.03 4.20
C GLY A 110 -3.86 5.85 4.17
N GLU A 111 -3.45 4.66 4.59
CA GLU A 111 -2.06 4.26 4.75
C GLU A 111 -1.37 4.04 3.40
N VAL A 112 -0.06 4.29 3.36
CA VAL A 112 0.79 3.98 2.21
C VAL A 112 1.44 2.62 2.43
N PHE A 113 1.38 1.78 1.40
CA PHE A 113 1.97 0.45 1.40
C PHE A 113 3.06 0.35 0.33
N PHE A 114 4.14 -0.34 0.70
CA PHE A 114 5.12 -0.87 -0.23
C PHE A 114 4.71 -2.30 -0.61
N ALA A 115 4.51 -2.52 -1.91
CA ALA A 115 4.21 -3.82 -2.47
C ALA A 115 5.42 -4.33 -3.27
N CYS A 116 5.99 -5.45 -2.83
CA CYS A 116 7.08 -6.12 -3.52
C CYS A 116 6.56 -7.35 -4.24
N HIS A 117 7.10 -7.64 -5.43
CA HIS A 117 6.71 -8.83 -6.20
C HIS A 117 7.56 -10.07 -5.87
N ASP A 118 8.82 -9.90 -5.43
CA ASP A 118 9.73 -11.01 -5.09
C ASP A 118 10.75 -10.61 -3.98
N PRO A 119 10.54 -11.03 -2.72
CA PRO A 119 9.43 -11.84 -2.25
C PRO A 119 8.10 -11.07 -2.31
N ALA A 120 7.01 -11.76 -2.64
CA ALA A 120 5.67 -11.19 -2.73
C ALA A 120 5.13 -10.76 -1.35
N VAL A 121 5.54 -9.58 -0.88
CA VAL A 121 5.19 -9.00 0.42
C VAL A 121 4.41 -7.70 0.27
N MET A 122 3.64 -7.39 1.30
CA MET A 122 2.96 -6.11 1.48
C MET A 122 3.43 -5.53 2.82
N VAL A 123 4.02 -4.34 2.80
CA VAL A 123 4.60 -3.70 3.99
C VAL A 123 3.99 -2.32 4.16
N LYS A 124 3.57 -1.98 5.37
CA LYS A 124 3.07 -0.64 5.69
C LYS A 124 4.25 0.34 5.67
N GLN A 125 4.25 1.26 4.72
CA GLN A 125 5.30 2.26 4.55
C GLN A 125 5.06 3.47 5.46
N ALA A 126 3.83 4.00 5.47
CA ALA A 126 3.48 5.21 6.22
C ALA A 126 2.00 5.21 6.63
N ASP A 127 1.65 5.95 7.68
CA ASP A 127 0.29 6.09 8.17
C ASP A 127 -0.60 6.94 7.24
N ASN A 128 0.01 7.77 6.40
CA ASN A 128 -0.67 8.64 5.43
C ASN A 128 0.32 9.26 4.43
N LEU A 129 -0.21 9.96 3.43
CA LEU A 129 0.58 10.64 2.40
C LEU A 129 1.55 11.69 2.96
N THR A 130 1.18 12.42 4.02
CA THR A 130 2.07 13.45 4.60
C THR A 130 3.32 12.80 5.18
N GLU A 131 3.16 11.72 5.95
CA GLU A 131 4.30 10.98 6.50
C GLU A 131 5.13 10.35 5.38
N PHE A 132 4.50 9.79 4.34
CA PHE A 132 5.23 9.25 3.19
C PHE A 132 6.12 10.31 2.51
N LEU A 133 5.60 11.52 2.31
CA LEU A 133 6.38 12.64 1.76
C LEU A 133 7.51 13.10 2.70
N GLN A 134 7.34 12.95 4.02
CA GLN A 134 8.43 13.15 4.99
C GLN A 134 9.53 12.10 4.84
N GLN A 135 9.14 10.84 4.66
CA GLN A 135 10.08 9.74 4.46
C GLN A 135 10.85 9.89 3.13
N LEU A 136 10.20 10.34 2.04
CA LEU A 136 10.89 10.66 0.78
C LEU A 136 11.86 11.83 0.91
N GLN A 137 11.48 12.87 1.66
CA GLN A 137 12.39 13.98 1.96
C GLN A 137 13.59 13.49 2.76
N GLU A 138 13.36 12.67 3.80
CA GLU A 138 14.44 12.06 4.58
C GLU A 138 15.34 11.17 3.71
N TYR A 139 14.76 10.41 2.78
CA TYR A 139 15.51 9.61 1.81
C TYR A 139 16.45 10.46 0.97
N GLY A 140 15.99 11.58 0.42
CA GLY A 140 16.88 12.48 -0.33
C GLY A 140 17.98 13.13 0.54
N GLU A 141 17.78 13.23 1.85
CA GLU A 141 18.76 13.84 2.76
C GLU A 141 19.78 12.82 3.31
N LYS A 142 19.37 11.56 3.48
CA LYS A 142 20.11 10.55 4.25
C LYS A 142 20.32 9.23 3.53
N HIS A 143 19.70 9.02 2.36
CA HIS A 143 19.72 7.80 1.57
C HIS A 143 19.54 6.54 2.41
N GLU A 144 20.60 5.73 2.53
CA GLU A 144 20.63 4.44 3.23
C GLU A 144 20.27 4.51 4.72
N HIS A 145 20.35 5.70 5.33
CA HIS A 145 19.99 5.91 6.74
C HIS A 145 18.57 6.42 6.96
N SER A 146 17.76 6.52 5.90
CA SER A 146 16.36 6.95 5.99
C SER A 146 15.42 5.81 6.36
N VAL A 147 14.25 6.16 6.92
CA VAL A 147 13.17 5.18 7.16
C VAL A 147 12.69 4.56 5.86
N PHE A 148 12.62 5.35 4.78
CA PHE A 148 12.22 4.86 3.46
C PHE A 148 13.12 3.72 3.00
N HIS A 149 14.44 3.93 3.02
CA HIS A 149 15.40 2.93 2.57
C HIS A 149 15.35 1.66 3.44
N ARG A 150 15.27 1.81 4.77
CA ARG A 150 15.16 0.65 5.67
C ARG A 150 13.96 -0.22 5.32
N ILE A 151 12.80 0.38 5.07
CA ILE A 151 11.59 -0.38 4.70
C ILE A 151 11.76 -1.06 3.34
N TYR A 152 12.28 -0.32 2.36
CA TYR A 152 12.49 -0.80 0.99
C TYR A 152 13.50 -1.95 0.90
N GLU A 153 14.63 -1.87 1.62
CA GLU A 153 15.73 -2.85 1.52
C GLU A 153 15.72 -3.92 2.61
N GLU A 154 15.32 -3.60 3.84
CA GLU A 154 15.44 -4.52 4.99
C GLU A 154 14.10 -5.13 5.39
N GLU A 155 13.09 -4.29 5.63
CA GLU A 155 11.83 -4.78 6.22
C GLU A 155 11.05 -5.71 5.29
N ARG A 156 11.24 -5.60 3.97
CA ARG A 156 10.67 -6.58 3.02
C ARG A 156 11.13 -8.00 3.30
N PHE A 157 12.40 -8.19 3.67
CA PHE A 157 12.92 -9.51 4.01
C PHE A 157 12.44 -9.94 5.39
N ASN A 158 12.36 -9.02 6.35
CA ASN A 158 11.77 -9.32 7.66
C ASN A 158 10.32 -9.79 7.54
N ALA A 159 9.51 -9.16 6.68
CA ALA A 159 8.13 -9.59 6.41
C ALA A 159 8.05 -10.99 5.78
N TRP A 160 9.01 -11.32 4.91
CA TRP A 160 9.08 -12.62 4.23
C TRP A 160 9.61 -13.75 5.13
N GLU A 161 10.63 -13.49 5.94
CA GLU A 161 11.32 -14.49 6.77
C GLU A 161 10.61 -14.78 8.10
N GLN A 162 9.54 -14.05 8.41
CA GLN A 162 8.72 -14.31 9.59
C GLN A 162 8.20 -15.76 9.58
N PRO A 163 8.30 -16.50 10.70
CA PRO A 163 7.89 -17.91 10.78
C PRO A 163 6.45 -18.17 10.31
N ASP A 164 5.56 -17.22 10.61
CA ASP A 164 4.13 -17.28 10.28
C ASP A 164 3.76 -16.37 9.09
N ALA A 165 4.74 -15.86 8.35
CA ALA A 165 4.55 -14.96 7.21
C ALA A 165 3.75 -13.67 7.52
N GLY A 166 3.73 -13.24 8.79
CA GLY A 166 2.92 -12.13 9.26
C GLY A 166 1.42 -12.44 9.38
N LEU A 167 1.05 -13.73 9.44
CA LEU A 167 -0.34 -14.17 9.46
C LEU A 167 -0.76 -14.85 10.76
N ILE A 168 -2.02 -14.65 11.11
CA ILE A 168 -2.69 -15.17 12.29
C ILE A 168 -3.58 -16.35 11.88
N ASP A 169 -3.52 -17.42 12.67
CA ASP A 169 -4.42 -18.56 12.54
C ASP A 169 -5.86 -18.17 12.85
N LEU A 170 -6.81 -18.65 12.03
CA LEU A 170 -8.23 -18.39 12.20
C LEU A 170 -8.73 -18.72 13.63
N GLU A 171 -8.30 -19.85 14.18
CA GLU A 171 -8.67 -20.25 15.55
C GLU A 171 -8.10 -19.32 16.63
N VAL A 172 -6.89 -18.80 16.42
CA VAL A 172 -6.31 -17.79 17.31
C VAL A 172 -7.14 -16.50 17.24
N ALA A 173 -7.51 -16.06 16.04
CA ALA A 173 -8.34 -14.87 15.84
C ALA A 173 -9.74 -15.00 16.45
N ARG A 174 -10.40 -16.16 16.31
CA ARG A 174 -11.71 -16.44 16.91
C ARG A 174 -11.72 -16.39 18.43
N ASN A 175 -10.59 -16.75 19.05
CA ASN A 175 -10.39 -16.73 20.49
C ASN A 175 -9.76 -15.42 20.99
N SER A 176 -9.52 -14.45 20.10
CA SER A 176 -8.93 -13.16 20.47
C SER A 176 -9.85 -12.34 21.38
N ASN A 177 -9.24 -11.54 22.25
CA ASN A 177 -9.93 -10.51 23.03
C ASN A 177 -10.12 -9.20 22.24
N ASP A 178 -9.50 -9.07 21.06
CA ASP A 178 -9.73 -7.96 20.14
C ASP A 178 -11.10 -8.13 19.46
N PRO A 179 -12.09 -7.25 19.73
CA PRO A 179 -13.45 -7.46 19.25
C PRO A 179 -13.56 -7.47 17.74
N ALA A 180 -12.78 -6.64 17.06
CA ALA A 180 -12.88 -6.48 15.62
C ALA A 180 -12.16 -7.62 14.88
N LEU A 181 -10.99 -8.08 15.37
CA LEU A 181 -10.36 -9.30 14.84
C LEU A 181 -11.26 -10.52 15.04
N LYS A 182 -11.88 -10.65 16.21
CA LYS A 182 -12.80 -11.73 16.52
C LYS A 182 -14.02 -11.69 15.60
N GLN A 183 -14.69 -10.55 15.47
CA GLN A 183 -15.86 -10.40 14.60
C GLN A 183 -15.53 -10.72 13.14
N PHE A 184 -14.41 -10.19 12.64
CA PHE A 184 -13.93 -10.50 11.30
C PHE A 184 -13.70 -12.01 11.14
N SER A 185 -13.05 -12.67 12.09
CA SER A 185 -12.76 -14.11 12.02
C SER A 185 -14.00 -15.03 12.05
N LEU A 186 -15.13 -14.57 12.58
CA LEU A 186 -16.35 -15.38 12.69
C LEU A 186 -17.09 -15.57 11.37
N ILE A 187 -16.84 -14.68 10.39
CA ILE A 187 -17.48 -14.74 9.07
C ILE A 187 -16.62 -15.43 8.01
N LEU A 188 -15.37 -15.77 8.35
CA LEU A 188 -14.41 -16.33 7.39
C LEU A 188 -14.58 -17.85 7.25
N PRO A 189 -14.30 -18.40 6.05
CA PRO A 189 -14.29 -19.83 5.83
C PRO A 189 -13.15 -20.52 6.62
N GLU A 190 -13.30 -21.82 6.83
CA GLU A 190 -12.30 -22.62 7.55
C GLU A 190 -10.95 -22.64 6.84
N GLY A 191 -9.88 -22.71 7.64
CA GLY A 191 -8.50 -22.80 7.14
C GLY A 191 -7.90 -21.48 6.65
N CYS A 192 -8.64 -20.37 6.69
CA CYS A 192 -8.10 -19.04 6.42
C CYS A 192 -6.93 -18.67 7.34
N LYS A 193 -6.09 -17.77 6.84
CA LYS A 193 -5.09 -17.05 7.61
C LYS A 193 -5.38 -15.56 7.51
N ILE A 194 -5.10 -14.81 8.57
CA ILE A 194 -5.48 -13.40 8.66
C ILE A 194 -4.22 -12.54 8.79
N ALA A 195 -4.05 -11.55 7.93
CA ALA A 195 -3.12 -10.44 8.16
C ALA A 195 -3.83 -9.34 8.94
N ASP A 196 -3.19 -8.80 9.98
CA ASP A 196 -3.70 -7.68 10.78
C ASP A 196 -2.60 -6.63 10.95
N LEU A 197 -2.79 -5.47 10.33
CA LEU A 197 -1.85 -4.34 10.41
C LEU A 197 -2.41 -3.14 11.19
N ARG A 198 -3.57 -3.28 11.86
CA ARG A 198 -4.28 -2.15 12.49
C ARG A 198 -3.50 -1.49 13.62
N LYS A 199 -2.68 -2.25 14.34
CA LYS A 199 -1.89 -1.80 15.49
C LYS A 199 -0.38 -1.90 15.25
N GLU A 200 -0.01 -2.08 14.00
CA GLU A 200 1.36 -2.33 13.58
C GLU A 200 2.08 -1.04 13.17
N SER A 201 3.38 -1.00 13.41
CA SER A 201 4.26 0.11 13.03
C SER A 201 4.59 0.09 11.54
N ASN A 202 5.04 1.23 11.01
CA ASN A 202 5.65 1.28 9.69
C ASN A 202 6.86 0.33 9.62
N GLY A 203 6.93 -0.46 8.55
CA GLY A 203 7.85 -1.60 8.38
C GLY A 203 7.22 -2.96 8.67
N SER A 204 6.10 -3.02 9.41
CA SER A 204 5.35 -4.28 9.56
C SER A 204 4.65 -4.65 8.25
N GLY A 205 4.58 -5.94 7.95
CA GLY A 205 3.99 -6.44 6.73
C GLY A 205 3.68 -7.93 6.79
N PHE A 206 3.11 -8.44 5.69
CA PHE A 206 2.81 -9.85 5.52
C PHE A 206 3.26 -10.33 4.14
N TYR A 207 3.62 -11.60 4.06
CA TYR A 207 3.93 -12.27 2.80
C TYR A 207 2.64 -12.84 2.19
N TRP A 208 2.26 -12.35 1.00
CA TRP A 208 1.02 -12.75 0.33
C TRP A 208 1.25 -13.80 -0.76
N GLY A 209 2.49 -14.02 -1.21
CA GLY A 209 2.84 -15.10 -2.15
C GLY A 209 2.78 -16.52 -1.57
N ILE A 210 2.02 -16.75 -0.49
CA ILE A 210 2.00 -18.05 0.19
C ILE A 210 1.32 -19.08 -0.71
N ARG A 211 2.03 -20.15 -1.01
CA ARG A 211 1.49 -21.26 -1.80
C ARG A 211 0.26 -21.86 -1.11
N GLY A 212 -0.81 -22.04 -1.89
CA GLY A 212 -2.03 -22.69 -1.42
C GLY A 212 -3.10 -21.72 -0.92
N PHE A 213 -2.93 -20.41 -1.13
CA PHE A 213 -3.99 -19.42 -0.99
C PHE A 213 -4.42 -18.90 -2.35
N ASP A 214 -5.70 -18.56 -2.45
CA ASP A 214 -6.33 -18.01 -3.64
C ASP A 214 -6.38 -16.48 -3.55
N LEU A 215 -5.49 -15.82 -4.30
CA LEU A 215 -5.41 -14.35 -4.34
C LEU A 215 -6.61 -13.70 -5.03
N ASP A 216 -7.37 -14.48 -5.80
CA ASP A 216 -8.62 -14.00 -6.39
C ASP A 216 -9.75 -13.94 -5.36
N ASN A 217 -9.57 -14.57 -4.20
CA ASN A 217 -10.59 -14.71 -3.15
C ASN A 217 -10.12 -14.21 -1.78
N VAL A 218 -9.21 -13.22 -1.75
CA VAL A 218 -8.88 -12.52 -0.49
C VAL A 218 -10.12 -11.79 0.02
N ILE A 219 -10.45 -11.98 1.29
CA ILE A 219 -11.55 -11.28 1.95
C ILE A 219 -10.94 -10.12 2.74
N ARG A 220 -11.28 -8.89 2.36
CA ARG A 220 -10.83 -7.66 3.02
C ARG A 220 -11.90 -7.15 3.98
N ASN A 221 -11.52 -6.77 5.21
CA ASN A 221 -12.37 -5.90 6.01
C ASN A 221 -12.43 -4.51 5.36
N ASN A 222 -13.65 -3.99 5.17
CA ASN A 222 -13.87 -2.75 4.44
C ASN A 222 -13.33 -1.48 5.14
N ASP A 223 -13.25 -1.50 6.47
CA ASP A 223 -12.98 -0.30 7.27
C ASP A 223 -11.66 -0.39 8.04
N GLU A 224 -11.05 -1.58 8.09
CA GLU A 224 -9.85 -1.81 8.88
C GLU A 224 -8.78 -2.56 8.11
N LEU A 225 -7.53 -2.44 8.59
CA LEU A 225 -6.35 -3.13 8.06
C LEU A 225 -6.31 -4.64 8.38
N LEU A 226 -7.38 -5.37 8.04
CA LEU A 226 -7.51 -6.83 8.12
C LEU A 226 -7.72 -7.46 6.74
N TRP A 227 -6.99 -8.53 6.45
CA TRP A 227 -7.16 -9.35 5.25
C TRP A 227 -7.22 -10.81 5.64
N ALA A 228 -8.07 -11.59 4.96
CA ALA A 228 -8.13 -13.03 5.12
C ALA A 228 -7.78 -13.72 3.80
N PHE A 229 -6.74 -14.55 3.85
CA PHE A 229 -6.29 -15.37 2.74
C PHE A 229 -7.02 -16.70 2.78
N VAL A 230 -7.84 -16.96 1.75
CA VAL A 230 -8.65 -18.17 1.63
C VAL A 230 -7.81 -19.29 1.00
N PRO A 231 -7.79 -20.51 1.58
CA PRO A 231 -7.06 -21.62 0.99
C PRO A 231 -7.60 -21.94 -0.40
N THR A 232 -6.70 -22.20 -1.36
CA THR A 232 -7.09 -22.72 -2.66
C THR A 232 -7.79 -24.06 -2.48
N GLU A 233 -8.96 -24.25 -3.08
CA GLU A 233 -9.60 -25.56 -3.12
C GLU A 233 -8.64 -26.56 -3.78
N LYS A 234 -8.16 -27.55 -3.01
CA LYS A 234 -7.43 -28.67 -3.58
C LYS A 234 -8.42 -29.46 -4.43
N LYS A 235 -8.42 -29.23 -5.76
CA LYS A 235 -9.05 -30.18 -6.69
C LYS A 235 -8.44 -31.55 -6.42
N SER A 236 -9.22 -32.42 -5.77
CA SER A 236 -8.81 -33.78 -5.45
C SER A 236 -8.24 -34.44 -6.70
N PHE A 237 -7.21 -35.26 -6.54
CA PHE A 237 -6.60 -36.01 -7.65
C PHE A 237 -7.65 -36.79 -8.45
N TRP A 238 -8.76 -37.18 -7.79
CA TRP A 238 -9.92 -37.84 -8.39
C TRP A 238 -10.82 -36.92 -9.22
N SER A 239 -10.97 -35.62 -8.91
CA SER A 239 -11.76 -34.69 -9.74
C SER A 239 -11.04 -34.33 -11.03
N ARG A 240 -9.69 -34.33 -11.03
CA ARG A 240 -8.89 -34.19 -12.26
C ARG A 240 -8.93 -35.43 -13.16
N LEU A 241 -9.08 -36.64 -12.58
CA LEU A 241 -9.17 -37.88 -13.35
C LEU A 241 -10.57 -38.19 -13.88
N PHE A 242 -11.63 -37.67 -13.24
CA PHE A 242 -13.01 -38.01 -13.56
C PHE A 242 -13.89 -36.82 -13.98
N GLY A 243 -13.30 -35.68 -14.36
CA GLY A 243 -13.95 -34.67 -15.20
C GLY A 243 -15.35 -34.24 -14.76
N ARG A 244 -15.54 -34.00 -13.46
CA ARG A 244 -16.67 -33.26 -12.90
C ARG A 244 -16.16 -32.23 -11.92
#